data_AF-A0A2A2K4T6-F1
#
_entry.id   AF-A0A2A2K4T6-F1
#
_cell.length_a   1.000
_cell.length_b   1.000
_cell.length_c   1.000
_cell.angle_alpha   90.00
_cell.angle_beta   90.00
_cell.angle_gamma   90.00
#
_symmetry.space_group_name_H-M   'P 1'
#
loop_
_entity.id
_entity.type
_entity.pdbx_description
1 polymer ?
#
loop_
_entity_poly.entity_id
_entity_poly.type
_entity_poly.pdbx_seq_one_letter_code
_entity_poly.pdbx_strand_id
1 'polypeptide(L)'
;MIAVTDETRTEIIGRLNDRCRQGLDRTARIVVTRTCLATLAGDTLASRAIAQAHLMQALRRCTFDPRDTERNRGSFTVRDTEVFFAIDYYDAALEYGSEDPADAGVTTRRWRDRRASFVSDDTVIDPRRYAVDVIDHATARAFIADHHYLPRYPAAQLAVGLFGPGAGERASLVGAIVFGVPATGAVITRHTGFADPARGCVLQRLLCLPSVAANGESYFASRAFRLLRQARSRIEAVVSFSDPGFGHCGCVYAALSGAYRGRTRARNVLRIAGETISERTLSKIRNLETGHAGAIDQLVRLGARRPATGEHPRAWLDTLKANGVLAAQRQSPLFTYCFELTRRARTAGQSLPRLAYPRRSDAIAQYLLAPHQSHR
;
A
#
# COMPACT_ATOMS: atom_id res chain seq x y z
N MET A 1 16.08 -51.57 19.99
CA MET A 1 14.93 -50.66 19.81
C MET A 1 15.47 -49.30 19.40
N ILE A 2 15.44 -48.99 18.10
CA ILE A 2 15.77 -47.65 17.62
C ILE A 2 14.56 -46.79 17.94
N ALA A 3 14.73 -45.81 18.84
CA ALA A 3 13.68 -44.83 19.12
C ALA A 3 13.40 -44.06 17.83
N VAL A 4 12.27 -44.36 17.18
CA VAL A 4 11.75 -43.53 16.09
C VAL A 4 11.21 -42.28 16.76
N THR A 5 12.01 -41.20 16.77
CA THR A 5 11.51 -39.89 17.17
C THR A 5 10.44 -39.48 16.17
N ASP A 6 9.23 -39.22 16.66
CA ASP A 6 8.14 -38.70 15.84
C ASP A 6 8.57 -37.31 15.33
N GLU A 7 8.83 -37.21 14.03
CA GLU A 7 9.38 -36.01 13.41
C GLU A 7 8.33 -34.90 13.51
N THR A 8 8.71 -33.76 14.08
CA THR A 8 7.77 -32.66 14.25
C THR A 8 7.32 -32.13 12.89
N ARG A 9 6.10 -31.59 12.81
CA ARG A 9 5.54 -30.98 11.58
C ARG A 9 6.52 -30.00 10.93
N THR A 10 7.23 -29.22 11.72
CA THR A 10 8.23 -28.25 11.23
C THR A 10 9.48 -28.93 10.67
N GLU A 11 9.94 -30.03 11.26
CA GLU A 11 11.07 -30.82 10.74
C GLU A 11 10.71 -31.51 9.42
N ILE A 12 9.48 -32.01 9.28
CA ILE A 12 8.94 -32.53 8.01
C ILE A 12 8.98 -31.43 6.95
N ILE A 13 8.47 -30.23 7.26
CA ILE A 13 8.51 -29.07 6.35
C ILE A 13 9.95 -28.71 5.99
N GLY A 14 10.85 -28.68 6.97
CA GLY A 14 12.29 -28.41 6.78
C GLY A 14 12.96 -29.39 5.84
N ARG A 15 12.72 -30.70 6.01
CA ARG A 15 13.22 -31.73 5.11
C ARG A 15 12.68 -31.56 3.68
N LEU A 16 11.40 -31.24 3.53
CA LEU A 16 10.80 -31.01 2.23
C LEU A 16 11.33 -29.72 1.57
N ASN A 17 11.64 -28.69 2.35
CA ASN A 17 12.30 -27.48 1.88
C ASN A 17 13.73 -27.73 1.43
N ASP A 18 14.46 -28.59 2.14
CA ASP A 18 15.77 -29.06 1.71
C ASP A 18 15.69 -29.83 0.40
N ARG A 19 14.70 -30.69 0.22
CA ARG A 19 14.47 -31.39 -1.05
C ARG A 19 14.19 -30.43 -2.21
N CYS A 20 13.38 -29.39 -1.98
CA CYS A 20 13.13 -28.32 -2.95
C CYS A 20 14.43 -27.58 -3.32
N ARG A 21 15.18 -27.12 -2.31
CA ARG A 21 16.49 -26.45 -2.45
C ARG A 21 17.53 -27.30 -3.18
N GLN A 22 17.54 -28.60 -2.92
CA GLN A 22 18.48 -29.57 -3.50
C GLN A 22 18.12 -29.98 -4.93
N GLY A 23 16.94 -29.59 -5.44
CA GLY A 23 16.44 -29.99 -6.75
C GLY A 23 15.95 -31.44 -6.79
N LEU A 24 15.60 -32.01 -5.64
CA LEU A 24 15.05 -33.36 -5.47
C LEU A 24 13.52 -33.38 -5.54
N ASP A 25 12.90 -32.20 -5.52
CA ASP A 25 11.47 -32.01 -5.72
C ASP A 25 11.21 -31.64 -7.19
N ARG A 26 10.50 -32.51 -7.92
CA ARG A 26 10.17 -32.33 -9.34
C ARG A 26 8.97 -31.41 -9.55
N THR A 27 8.13 -31.21 -8.54
CA THR A 27 6.97 -30.30 -8.62
C THR A 27 7.40 -28.87 -8.29
N ALA A 28 8.53 -28.70 -7.59
CA ALA A 28 9.05 -27.41 -7.23
C ALA A 28 9.25 -26.45 -8.42
N ARG A 29 8.92 -25.18 -8.18
CA ARG A 29 9.09 -24.11 -9.17
C ARG A 29 10.12 -23.11 -8.66
N ILE A 30 11.20 -22.94 -9.42
CA ILE A 30 12.29 -22.03 -9.09
C ILE A 30 12.13 -20.75 -9.91
N VAL A 31 11.94 -19.63 -9.22
CA VAL A 31 11.76 -18.32 -9.83
C VAL A 31 12.87 -17.37 -9.40
N VAL A 32 13.84 -17.16 -10.30
CA VAL A 32 14.90 -16.16 -10.13
C VAL A 32 14.37 -14.83 -10.66
N THR A 33 14.47 -13.76 -9.87
CA THR A 33 14.09 -12.44 -10.38
C THR A 33 15.02 -12.05 -11.52
N ARG A 34 14.48 -11.38 -12.54
CA ARG A 34 15.27 -10.89 -13.68
C ARG A 34 16.41 -9.98 -13.20
N THR A 35 16.21 -9.21 -12.13
CA THR A 35 17.24 -8.36 -11.54
C THR A 35 18.36 -9.17 -10.91
N CYS A 36 18.06 -10.19 -10.10
CA CYS A 36 19.10 -11.04 -9.52
C CYS A 36 19.91 -11.76 -10.61
N LEU A 37 19.23 -12.28 -11.64
CA LEU A 37 19.94 -12.89 -12.76
C LEU A 37 20.78 -11.89 -13.55
N ALA A 38 20.30 -10.66 -13.76
CA ALA A 38 21.03 -9.59 -14.45
C ALA A 38 22.21 -9.03 -13.62
N THR A 39 22.12 -9.05 -12.28
CA THR A 39 23.25 -8.70 -11.41
C THR A 39 24.39 -9.72 -11.51
N LEU A 40 24.05 -10.98 -11.82
CA LEU A 40 24.99 -12.10 -11.82
C LEU A 40 25.47 -12.52 -13.21
N ALA A 41 24.78 -12.08 -14.27
CA ALA A 41 25.04 -12.43 -15.66
C ALA A 41 25.39 -11.19 -16.50
N GLY A 42 26.26 -11.37 -17.49
CA GLY A 42 26.44 -10.44 -18.60
C GLY A 42 25.31 -10.54 -19.64
N ASP A 43 25.47 -9.83 -20.76
CA ASP A 43 24.37 -9.63 -21.72
C ASP A 43 24.04 -10.84 -22.60
N THR A 44 24.85 -11.90 -22.55
CA THR A 44 24.67 -13.09 -23.40
C THR A 44 23.79 -14.15 -22.73
N LEU A 45 23.09 -14.94 -23.55
CA LEU A 45 22.30 -16.08 -23.08
C LEU A 45 23.16 -17.11 -22.33
N ALA A 46 24.38 -17.36 -22.80
CA ALA A 46 25.35 -18.23 -22.14
C ALA A 46 25.72 -17.71 -20.74
N SER A 47 25.91 -16.40 -20.58
CA SER A 47 26.21 -15.81 -19.28
C SER A 47 25.05 -15.94 -18.28
N ARG A 48 23.80 -15.83 -18.76
CA ARG A 48 22.60 -16.05 -17.94
C ARG A 48 22.47 -17.50 -17.49
N ALA A 49 22.73 -18.45 -18.39
CA ALA A 49 22.72 -19.87 -18.04
C ALA A 49 23.78 -20.21 -16.97
N ILE A 50 25.00 -19.66 -17.10
CA ILE A 50 26.08 -19.82 -16.12
C ILE A 50 25.70 -19.20 -14.77
N ALA A 51 25.15 -17.97 -14.77
CA ALA A 51 24.71 -17.30 -13.54
C ALA A 51 23.60 -18.09 -12.83
N GLN A 52 22.64 -18.63 -13.59
CA GLN A 52 21.60 -19.49 -13.04
C GLN A 52 22.17 -20.79 -12.47
N ALA A 53 23.15 -21.40 -13.12
CA ALA A 53 23.83 -22.58 -12.60
C ALA A 53 24.56 -22.30 -11.27
N HIS A 54 25.25 -21.16 -11.16
CA HIS A 54 25.93 -20.75 -9.93
C HIS A 54 24.95 -20.44 -8.80
N LEU A 55 23.84 -19.76 -9.10
CA LEU A 55 22.73 -19.55 -8.15
C LEU A 55 22.21 -20.87 -7.59
N MET A 56 21.91 -21.83 -8.48
CA MET A 56 21.40 -23.13 -8.09
C MET A 56 22.43 -23.92 -7.28
N GLN A 57 23.70 -23.86 -7.64
CA GLN A 57 24.77 -24.51 -6.89
C GLN A 57 24.93 -23.92 -5.47
N ALA A 58 24.89 -22.60 -5.34
CA ALA A 58 25.02 -21.93 -4.05
C ALA A 58 23.80 -22.17 -3.16
N LEU A 59 22.59 -22.14 -3.72
CA LEU A 59 21.35 -22.51 -3.02
C LEU A 59 21.41 -23.94 -2.45
N ARG A 60 21.90 -24.91 -3.23
CA ARG A 60 22.09 -26.31 -2.77
C ARG A 60 23.06 -26.45 -1.62
N ARG A 61 24.00 -25.51 -1.47
CA ARG A 61 25.04 -25.51 -0.43
C ARG A 61 24.70 -24.63 0.77
N CYS A 62 23.59 -23.88 0.71
CA CYS A 62 23.16 -23.04 1.82
C CYS A 62 23.00 -23.86 3.10
N THR A 63 23.59 -23.36 4.19
CA THR A 63 23.43 -23.90 5.54
C THR A 63 22.46 -23.03 6.31
N PHE A 64 21.88 -23.58 7.38
CA PHE A 64 20.93 -22.89 8.24
C PHE A 64 21.42 -22.93 9.68
N ASP A 65 20.96 -21.98 10.48
CA ASP A 65 21.09 -22.07 11.93
C ASP A 65 20.45 -23.39 12.39
N PRO A 66 21.10 -24.21 13.24
CA PRO A 66 20.54 -25.47 13.73
C PRO A 66 19.17 -25.32 14.43
N ARG A 67 18.82 -24.10 14.86
CA ARG A 67 17.51 -23.75 15.44
C ARG A 67 16.43 -23.46 14.40
N ASP A 68 16.80 -23.18 13.16
CA ASP A 68 15.86 -23.02 12.04
C ASP A 68 15.52 -24.40 11.46
N THR A 69 14.51 -25.02 12.07
CA THR A 69 14.02 -26.33 11.66
C THR A 69 13.15 -26.28 10.41
N GLU A 70 12.59 -25.12 10.05
CA GLU A 70 11.71 -24.95 8.88
C GLU A 70 12.49 -24.66 7.59
N ARG A 71 13.63 -23.96 7.67
CA ARG A 71 14.58 -23.76 6.55
C ARG A 71 13.96 -23.13 5.30
N ASN A 72 12.91 -22.34 5.49
CA ASN A 72 12.09 -21.78 4.41
C ASN A 72 12.67 -20.48 3.83
N ARG A 73 13.74 -19.95 4.40
CA ARG A 73 14.36 -18.69 3.99
C ARG A 73 15.83 -18.68 4.36
N GLY A 74 16.61 -17.90 3.62
CA GLY A 74 18.02 -17.73 3.94
C GLY A 74 18.69 -16.77 2.97
N SER A 75 20.00 -16.64 3.12
CA SER A 75 20.86 -15.99 2.14
C SER A 75 22.09 -16.83 1.84
N PHE A 76 22.66 -16.60 0.67
CA PHE A 76 23.94 -17.15 0.27
C PHE A 76 24.64 -16.15 -0.65
N THR A 77 25.95 -16.30 -0.80
CA THR A 77 26.73 -15.39 -1.64
C THR A 77 27.06 -16.08 -2.96
N VAL A 78 26.86 -15.36 -4.08
CA VAL A 78 27.35 -15.75 -5.40
C VAL A 78 28.28 -14.64 -5.89
N ARG A 79 29.56 -14.97 -6.08
CA ARG A 79 30.63 -13.98 -6.30
C ARG A 79 30.68 -12.99 -5.12
N ASP A 80 30.35 -11.72 -5.34
CA ASP A 80 30.32 -10.68 -4.29
C ASP A 80 28.88 -10.17 -4.01
N THR A 81 27.87 -10.88 -4.51
CA THR A 81 26.46 -10.51 -4.35
C THR A 81 25.79 -11.44 -3.35
N GLU A 82 25.27 -10.85 -2.28
CA GLU A 82 24.38 -11.56 -1.36
C GLU A 82 23.01 -11.74 -2.01
N VAL A 83 22.55 -12.99 -2.07
CA VAL A 83 21.27 -13.39 -2.64
C VAL A 83 20.41 -13.94 -1.53
N PHE A 84 19.17 -13.44 -1.44
CA PHE A 84 18.18 -13.89 -0.46
C PHE A 84 17.16 -14.80 -1.12
N PHE A 85 16.72 -15.83 -0.42
CA PHE A 85 15.66 -16.69 -0.90
C PHE A 85 14.57 -16.93 0.13
N ALA A 86 13.38 -17.26 -0.39
CA ALA A 86 12.30 -17.87 0.35
C ALA A 86 11.74 -19.07 -0.43
N ILE A 87 11.18 -20.03 0.30
CA ILE A 87 10.41 -21.16 -0.20
C ILE A 87 8.98 -20.95 0.30
N ASP A 88 8.10 -20.64 -0.64
CA ASP A 88 6.67 -20.45 -0.40
C ASP A 88 5.93 -21.78 -0.63
N TYR A 89 4.86 -22.01 0.13
CA TYR A 89 4.03 -23.23 0.04
C TYR A 89 2.72 -22.91 -0.64
N TYR A 90 2.49 -23.51 -1.80
CA TYR A 90 1.26 -23.35 -2.56
C TYR A 90 0.54 -24.69 -2.69
N ASP A 91 -0.76 -24.66 -2.95
CA ASP A 91 -1.49 -25.83 -3.43
C ASP A 91 -0.91 -26.37 -4.76
N ALA A 92 -1.41 -27.51 -5.22
CA ALA A 92 -0.97 -28.12 -6.48
C ALA A 92 -1.21 -27.24 -7.72
N ALA A 93 -2.20 -26.32 -7.67
CA ALA A 93 -2.58 -25.43 -8.76
C ALA A 93 -1.80 -24.09 -8.76
N LEU A 94 -1.02 -23.80 -7.71
CA LEU A 94 -0.32 -22.54 -7.48
C LEU A 94 -1.25 -21.32 -7.30
N GLU A 95 -2.51 -21.53 -6.93
CA GLU A 95 -3.50 -20.47 -6.77
C GLU A 95 -3.51 -19.90 -5.34
N TYR A 96 -3.42 -20.79 -4.35
CA TYR A 96 -3.48 -20.45 -2.93
C TYR A 96 -2.33 -21.08 -2.14
N GLY A 97 -2.19 -20.69 -0.87
CA GLY A 97 -1.25 -21.33 0.04
C GLY A 97 -1.68 -22.77 0.34
N SER A 98 -0.73 -23.69 0.45
CA SER A 98 -1.05 -25.09 0.79
C SER A 98 -1.72 -25.18 2.17
N GLU A 99 -2.80 -25.95 2.26
CA GLU A 99 -3.47 -26.28 3.52
C GLU A 99 -2.61 -27.17 4.41
N ASP A 100 -1.74 -28.00 3.81
CA ASP A 100 -0.79 -28.83 4.53
C ASP A 100 0.63 -28.76 3.95
N PRO A 101 1.45 -27.78 4.39
CA PRO A 101 2.85 -27.71 4.00
C PRO A 101 3.69 -28.93 4.38
N ALA A 102 3.26 -29.78 5.32
CA ALA A 102 3.99 -31.00 5.67
C ALA A 102 3.69 -32.17 4.70
N ASP A 103 2.66 -32.06 3.87
CA ASP A 103 2.32 -33.04 2.84
C ASP A 103 2.80 -32.56 1.46
N ALA A 104 3.72 -33.33 0.86
CA ALA A 104 4.28 -33.06 -0.45
C ALA A 104 3.33 -33.40 -1.61
N GLY A 105 2.30 -34.23 -1.38
CA GLY A 105 1.31 -34.61 -2.39
C GLY A 105 0.32 -33.47 -2.73
N VAL A 106 0.10 -32.56 -1.79
CA VAL A 106 -0.82 -31.42 -1.93
C VAL A 106 -0.12 -30.06 -1.95
N THR A 107 1.21 -30.03 -1.72
CA THR A 107 2.01 -28.80 -1.66
C THR A 107 2.99 -28.70 -2.81
N THR A 108 2.85 -27.67 -3.64
CA THR A 108 3.89 -27.23 -4.55
C THR A 108 4.77 -26.18 -3.87
N ARG A 109 6.08 -26.43 -3.81
CA ARG A 109 7.04 -25.49 -3.25
C ARG A 109 7.58 -24.54 -4.30
N ARG A 110 7.53 -23.25 -4.03
CA ARG A 110 8.06 -22.24 -4.94
C ARG A 110 9.25 -21.54 -4.31
N TRP A 111 10.42 -21.70 -4.93
CA TRP A 111 11.58 -20.89 -4.60
C TRP A 111 11.48 -19.52 -5.26
N ARG A 112 11.78 -18.48 -4.49
CA ARG A 112 11.74 -17.10 -4.94
C ARG A 112 12.89 -16.28 -4.36
N ASP A 113 13.62 -15.59 -5.23
CA ASP A 113 14.47 -14.47 -4.83
C ASP A 113 13.60 -13.25 -4.47
N ARG A 114 13.83 -12.66 -3.28
CA ARG A 114 12.87 -11.75 -2.61
C ARG A 114 12.61 -10.45 -3.38
N ARG A 115 11.63 -10.46 -4.30
CA ARG A 115 10.73 -9.33 -4.64
C ARG A 115 9.32 -9.85 -4.96
N ALA A 116 8.30 -9.34 -4.26
CA ALA A 116 6.90 -9.79 -4.03
C ALA A 116 5.97 -10.14 -5.24
N SER A 117 4.93 -10.97 -5.01
CA SER A 117 4.09 -11.75 -5.98
C SER A 117 3.13 -10.92 -6.80
N PHE A 118 2.85 -11.38 -8.03
CA PHE A 118 2.17 -10.69 -9.13
C PHE A 118 0.82 -11.33 -9.50
N VAL A 119 -0.07 -10.46 -9.99
CA VAL A 119 -1.24 -10.72 -10.85
C VAL A 119 -0.74 -11.11 -12.26
N SER A 120 -1.47 -11.96 -12.97
CA SER A 120 -1.00 -12.80 -14.09
C SER A 120 -0.50 -12.09 -15.37
N ASP A 121 -0.77 -10.80 -15.58
CA ASP A 121 -0.38 -10.07 -16.82
C ASP A 121 0.39 -8.77 -16.57
N ASP A 122 0.79 -8.51 -15.32
CA ASP A 122 1.41 -7.23 -14.98
C ASP A 122 2.92 -7.33 -15.19
N THR A 123 3.46 -6.54 -16.13
CA THR A 123 4.91 -6.41 -16.28
C THR A 123 5.49 -5.74 -15.03
N VAL A 124 6.72 -6.07 -14.64
CA VAL A 124 7.42 -5.30 -13.60
C VAL A 124 7.83 -3.97 -14.21
N ILE A 125 7.65 -2.86 -13.47
CA ILE A 125 8.13 -1.55 -13.93
C ILE A 125 9.61 -1.59 -14.34
N ASP A 126 9.93 -1.01 -15.52
CA ASP A 126 11.29 -0.63 -15.89
C ASP A 126 11.51 0.84 -15.51
N PRO A 127 12.22 1.14 -14.40
CA PRO A 127 12.40 2.51 -13.92
C PRO A 127 12.94 3.49 -14.95
N ARG A 128 13.71 3.01 -15.94
CA ARG A 128 14.32 3.85 -16.99
C ARG A 128 13.30 4.46 -17.93
N ARG A 129 12.10 3.87 -18.00
CA ARG A 129 10.99 4.35 -18.83
C ARG A 129 10.12 5.39 -18.12
N TYR A 130 10.42 5.69 -16.87
CA TYR A 130 9.60 6.57 -16.04
C TYR A 130 10.41 7.68 -15.37
N ALA A 131 9.90 8.90 -15.46
CA ALA A 131 10.40 10.05 -14.72
C ALA A 131 9.41 10.43 -13.61
N VAL A 132 9.93 11.05 -12.54
CA VAL A 132 9.12 11.53 -11.42
C VAL A 132 9.51 12.97 -11.16
N ASP A 133 8.55 13.88 -11.21
CA ASP A 133 8.81 15.32 -11.05
C ASP A 133 7.65 16.04 -10.35
N VAL A 134 7.93 17.21 -9.80
CA VAL A 134 6.92 18.11 -9.23
C VAL A 134 6.05 18.64 -10.37
N ILE A 135 4.73 18.65 -10.14
CA ILE A 135 3.74 19.21 -11.07
C ILE A 135 2.96 20.33 -10.41
N ASP A 136 2.43 21.24 -11.22
CA ASP A 136 1.58 22.31 -10.70
C ASP A 136 0.23 21.77 -10.20
N HIS A 137 -0.42 22.54 -9.32
CA HIS A 137 -1.67 22.13 -8.70
C HIS A 137 -2.85 22.06 -9.68
N ALA A 138 -2.82 22.78 -10.80
CA ALA A 138 -3.90 22.74 -11.79
C ALA A 138 -3.85 21.43 -12.58
N THR A 139 -2.66 21.05 -13.07
CA THR A 139 -2.41 19.76 -13.72
C THR A 139 -2.78 18.60 -12.80
N ALA A 140 -2.31 18.63 -11.55
CA ALA A 140 -2.64 17.60 -10.57
C ALA A 140 -4.14 17.54 -10.27
N ARG A 141 -4.82 18.69 -10.19
CA ARG A 141 -6.26 18.76 -9.93
C ARG A 141 -7.08 18.13 -11.05
N ALA A 142 -6.76 18.44 -12.30
CA ALA A 142 -7.41 17.82 -13.46
C ALA A 142 -7.22 16.30 -13.44
N PHE A 143 -5.98 15.83 -13.29
CA PHE A 143 -5.67 14.40 -13.27
C PHE A 143 -6.36 13.64 -12.12
N ILE A 144 -6.44 14.24 -10.92
CA ILE A 144 -7.14 13.61 -9.78
C ILE A 144 -8.64 13.54 -10.01
N ALA A 145 -9.25 14.57 -10.61
CA ALA A 145 -10.68 14.60 -10.88
C ALA A 145 -11.10 13.48 -11.84
N ASP A 146 -10.26 13.19 -12.85
CA ASP A 146 -10.57 12.21 -13.90
C ASP A 146 -10.30 10.77 -13.48
N HIS A 147 -9.35 10.52 -12.57
CA HIS A 147 -8.80 9.17 -12.34
C HIS A 147 -8.85 8.65 -10.90
N HIS A 148 -8.99 9.51 -9.89
CA HIS A 148 -8.99 9.04 -8.50
C HIS A 148 -10.42 8.80 -8.01
N TYR A 149 -10.65 7.71 -7.25
CA TYR A 149 -11.93 7.46 -6.56
C TYR A 149 -12.35 8.56 -5.55
N LEU A 150 -11.46 9.52 -5.27
CA LEU A 150 -11.70 10.71 -4.46
C LEU A 150 -11.32 11.94 -5.30
N PRO A 151 -12.20 12.35 -6.22
CA PRO A 151 -11.89 13.33 -7.27
C PRO A 151 -11.65 14.74 -6.74
N ARG A 152 -12.05 15.01 -5.49
CA ARG A 152 -11.80 16.30 -4.83
C ARG A 152 -10.32 16.50 -4.55
N TYR A 153 -9.75 17.57 -5.10
CA TYR A 153 -8.37 17.96 -4.85
C TYR A 153 -8.18 18.45 -3.41
N PRO A 154 -7.22 17.92 -2.65
CA PRO A 154 -7.05 18.28 -1.25
C PRO A 154 -6.33 19.63 -1.06
N ALA A 155 -6.23 20.08 0.20
CA ALA A 155 -5.38 21.21 0.59
C ALA A 155 -3.89 20.83 0.45
N ALA A 156 -3.40 20.85 -0.79
CA ALA A 156 -2.09 20.36 -1.18
C ALA A 156 -0.96 21.29 -0.72
N GLN A 157 0.16 20.69 -0.30
CA GLN A 157 1.45 21.35 -0.03
C GLN A 157 2.45 21.11 -1.16
N LEU A 158 2.34 19.96 -1.83
CA LEU A 158 3.14 19.56 -3.00
C LEU A 158 2.38 18.50 -3.81
N ALA A 159 2.44 18.60 -5.14
CA ALA A 159 1.99 17.56 -6.05
C ALA A 159 3.18 17.04 -6.87
N VAL A 160 3.21 15.73 -7.10
CA VAL A 160 4.26 15.05 -7.85
C VAL A 160 3.58 14.19 -8.90
N GLY A 161 4.08 14.22 -10.13
CA GLY A 161 3.64 13.41 -11.25
C GLY A 161 4.60 12.25 -11.53
N LEU A 162 4.03 11.12 -11.95
CA LEU A 162 4.77 10.03 -12.60
C LEU A 162 4.57 10.18 -14.11
N PHE A 163 5.66 10.32 -14.84
CA PHE A 163 5.66 10.41 -16.29
C PHE A 163 6.16 9.10 -16.86
N GLY A 164 5.38 8.50 -17.77
CA GLY A 164 5.71 7.24 -18.43
C GLY A 164 5.61 7.36 -19.95
N PRO A 165 5.81 6.25 -20.68
CA PRO A 165 5.71 6.23 -22.14
C PRO A 165 4.30 6.58 -22.61
N GLY A 166 4.18 7.57 -23.47
CA GLY A 166 2.95 8.00 -24.13
C GLY A 166 2.96 7.75 -25.64
N ALA A 167 1.92 8.24 -26.32
CA ALA A 167 1.81 8.12 -27.77
C ALA A 167 2.97 8.86 -28.48
N GLY A 168 3.54 8.22 -29.51
CA GLY A 168 4.61 8.80 -30.32
C GLY A 168 5.87 9.17 -29.53
N GLU A 169 6.26 8.35 -28.56
CA GLU A 169 7.43 8.53 -27.68
C GLU A 169 7.41 9.76 -26.77
N ARG A 170 6.29 10.50 -26.71
CA ARG A 170 6.14 11.61 -25.77
C ARG A 170 5.91 11.10 -24.35
N ALA A 171 6.46 11.79 -23.37
CA ALA A 171 6.15 11.51 -21.97
C ALA A 171 4.69 11.87 -21.67
N SER A 172 3.97 10.98 -20.99
CA SER A 172 2.60 11.20 -20.53
C SER A 172 2.52 11.12 -19.01
N LEU A 173 1.67 11.95 -18.41
CA LEU A 173 1.35 11.85 -16.99
C LEU A 173 0.52 10.58 -16.76
N VAL A 174 1.08 9.63 -16.02
CA VAL A 174 0.48 8.30 -15.78
C VAL A 174 0.30 8.00 -14.29
N GLY A 175 0.53 8.97 -13.42
CA GLY A 175 0.28 8.85 -11.99
C GLY A 175 0.45 10.18 -11.27
N ALA A 176 -0.19 10.32 -10.11
CA ALA A 176 -0.10 11.51 -9.29
C ALA A 176 -0.04 11.15 -7.80
N ILE A 177 0.84 11.84 -7.07
CA ILE A 177 0.88 11.86 -5.61
C ILE A 177 0.64 13.29 -5.15
N VAL A 178 -0.25 13.45 -4.17
CA VAL A 178 -0.51 14.75 -3.53
C VAL A 178 -0.24 14.65 -2.04
N PHE A 179 0.75 15.41 -1.60
CA PHE A 179 1.02 15.66 -0.19
C PHE A 179 0.25 16.90 0.23
N GLY A 180 -0.53 16.81 1.30
CA GLY A 180 -1.33 17.92 1.77
C GLY A 180 -1.31 18.09 3.27
N VAL A 181 -1.91 19.22 3.67
CA VAL A 181 -2.03 19.63 5.06
C VAL A 181 -2.91 18.62 5.79
N PRO A 182 -2.49 18.13 6.98
CA PRO A 182 -3.34 17.26 7.78
C PRO A 182 -4.64 18.00 8.15
N ALA A 183 -5.74 17.25 8.28
CA ALA A 183 -7.02 17.84 8.70
C ALA A 183 -6.93 18.54 10.07
N THR A 184 -6.10 17.99 10.97
CA THR A 184 -5.72 18.60 12.24
C THR A 184 -4.25 18.27 12.54
N GLY A 185 -3.56 19.14 13.27
CA GLY A 185 -2.17 18.88 13.70
C GLY A 185 -2.01 17.58 14.50
N ALA A 186 -3.07 17.16 15.20
CA ALA A 186 -3.10 15.93 15.97
C ALA A 186 -2.83 14.66 15.13
N VAL A 187 -3.10 14.67 13.82
CA VAL A 187 -2.75 13.55 12.93
C VAL A 187 -1.24 13.34 12.92
N ILE A 188 -0.47 14.42 12.82
CA ILE A 188 0.98 14.34 12.80
C ILE A 188 1.50 13.97 14.18
N THR A 189 1.06 14.68 15.23
CA THR A 189 1.62 14.44 16.57
C THR A 189 1.37 13.02 17.06
N ARG A 190 0.19 12.46 16.78
CA ARG A 190 -0.18 11.09 17.16
C ARG A 190 0.61 10.00 16.44
N HIS A 191 0.92 10.18 15.17
CA HIS A 191 1.44 9.10 14.32
C HIS A 191 2.94 9.22 14.01
N THR A 192 3.57 10.34 14.36
CA THR A 192 5.00 10.59 14.11
C THR A 192 5.82 10.76 15.39
N GLY A 193 5.18 11.08 16.52
CA GLY A 193 5.86 11.38 17.79
C GLY A 193 6.39 12.81 17.88
N PHE A 194 6.20 13.63 16.84
CA PHE A 194 6.56 15.05 16.89
C PHE A 194 5.54 15.84 17.70
N ALA A 195 6.00 16.76 18.57
CA ALA A 195 5.14 17.76 19.18
C ALA A 195 4.71 18.86 18.19
N ASP A 196 5.61 19.23 17.27
CA ASP A 196 5.34 20.22 16.23
C ASP A 196 4.70 19.56 15.00
N PRO A 197 3.40 19.80 14.72
CA PRO A 197 2.72 19.21 13.58
C PRO A 197 3.24 19.71 12.22
N ALA A 198 3.92 20.86 12.16
CA ALA A 198 4.48 21.38 10.91
C ALA A 198 5.66 20.55 10.38
N ARG A 199 6.18 19.60 11.17
CA ARG A 199 7.21 18.64 10.76
C ARG A 199 6.68 17.46 9.96
N GLY A 200 5.37 17.36 9.75
CA GLY A 200 4.79 16.29 8.96
C GLY A 200 3.69 16.77 8.01
N CYS A 201 3.37 15.91 7.05
CA CYS A 201 2.23 16.09 6.17
C CYS A 201 1.49 14.76 5.97
N VAL A 202 0.43 14.78 5.15
CA VAL A 202 -0.33 13.59 4.81
C VAL A 202 -0.17 13.30 3.31
N LEU A 203 0.13 12.05 2.94
CA LEU A 203 -0.06 11.57 1.57
C LEU A 203 -1.56 11.34 1.40
N GLN A 204 -2.22 12.24 0.67
CA GLN A 204 -3.68 12.27 0.57
C GLN A 204 -4.19 11.66 -0.73
N ARG A 205 -3.40 11.72 -1.80
CA ARG A 205 -3.70 11.05 -3.07
C ARG A 205 -2.46 10.30 -3.52
N LEU A 206 -2.65 9.07 -3.96
CA LEU A 206 -1.68 8.29 -4.71
C LEU A 206 -2.48 7.45 -5.68
N LEU A 207 -2.22 7.62 -6.96
CA LEU A 207 -2.68 6.72 -7.99
C LEU A 207 -1.63 6.57 -9.09
N CYS A 208 -1.72 5.45 -9.79
CA CYS A 208 -1.11 5.22 -11.09
C CYS A 208 -2.23 4.77 -12.04
N LEU A 209 -2.11 5.09 -13.32
CA LEU A 209 -3.01 4.57 -14.35
C LEU A 209 -2.77 3.06 -14.52
N PRO A 210 -3.75 2.31 -15.04
CA PRO A 210 -3.60 0.87 -15.32
C PRO A 210 -2.44 0.53 -16.28
N SER A 211 -1.94 1.49 -17.05
CA SER A 211 -0.78 1.34 -17.93
C SER A 211 0.56 1.28 -17.17
N VAL A 212 0.57 1.60 -15.88
CA VAL A 212 1.75 1.53 -15.04
C VAL A 212 1.92 0.10 -14.54
N ALA A 213 3.02 -0.50 -15.00
CA ALA A 213 3.50 -1.81 -14.60
C ALA A 213 3.64 -1.96 -13.07
N ALA A 214 3.42 -3.16 -12.54
CA ALA A 214 3.45 -3.41 -11.10
C ALA A 214 4.79 -3.05 -10.42
N ASN A 215 4.66 -2.73 -9.13
CA ASN A 215 5.65 -2.00 -8.32
C ASN A 215 5.83 -0.53 -8.74
N GLY A 216 5.06 -0.03 -9.71
CA GLY A 216 5.11 1.37 -10.12
C GLY A 216 4.72 2.34 -9.01
N GLU A 217 3.71 2.01 -8.20
CA GLU A 217 3.26 2.85 -7.10
C GLU A 217 4.33 2.99 -6.01
N SER A 218 5.03 1.90 -5.67
CA SER A 218 6.09 1.94 -4.65
C SER A 218 7.34 2.63 -5.20
N TYR A 219 7.70 2.38 -6.47
CA TYR A 219 8.75 3.14 -7.17
C TYR A 219 8.46 4.64 -7.12
N PHE A 220 7.25 5.03 -7.55
CA PHE A 220 6.81 6.42 -7.62
C PHE A 220 6.81 7.10 -6.25
N ALA A 221 6.17 6.48 -5.25
CA ALA A 221 6.12 7.04 -3.90
C ALA A 221 7.52 7.22 -3.26
N SER A 222 8.44 6.26 -3.48
CA SER A 222 9.82 6.39 -2.98
C SER A 222 10.55 7.62 -3.53
N ARG A 223 10.33 7.95 -4.81
CA ARG A 223 10.88 9.13 -5.49
C ARG A 223 10.16 10.40 -5.06
N ALA A 224 8.84 10.36 -4.94
CA ALA A 224 8.03 11.49 -4.49
C ALA A 224 8.40 11.93 -3.06
N PHE A 225 8.73 11.01 -2.15
CA PHE A 225 9.25 11.38 -0.82
C PHE A 225 10.56 12.16 -0.88
N ARG A 226 11.44 11.87 -1.85
CA ARG A 226 12.70 12.63 -2.03
C ARG A 226 12.41 14.05 -2.51
N LEU A 227 11.55 14.20 -3.51
CA LEU A 227 11.12 15.51 -4.01
C LEU A 227 10.40 16.32 -2.92
N LEU A 228 9.59 15.67 -2.10
CA LEU A 228 8.97 16.29 -0.92
C LEU A 228 10.01 16.84 0.04
N ARG A 229 11.04 16.06 0.39
CA ARG A 229 12.12 16.48 1.29
C ARG A 229 12.93 17.64 0.71
N GLN A 230 13.11 17.69 -0.60
CA GLN A 230 13.80 18.78 -1.29
C GLN A 230 12.95 20.06 -1.32
N ALA A 231 11.71 19.97 -1.76
CA ALA A 231 10.81 21.13 -1.90
C ALA A 231 10.27 21.65 -0.57
N ARG A 232 10.24 20.81 0.48
CA ARG A 232 9.68 21.11 1.81
C ARG A 232 10.59 20.54 2.90
N SER A 233 11.76 21.16 3.07
CA SER A 233 12.81 20.73 4.02
C SER A 233 12.36 20.57 5.48
N ARG A 234 11.27 21.23 5.89
CA ARG A 234 10.65 21.07 7.23
C ARG A 234 9.88 19.75 7.41
N ILE A 235 9.39 19.12 6.34
CA ILE A 235 8.55 17.91 6.43
C ILE A 235 9.42 16.66 6.59
N GLU A 236 9.52 16.13 7.79
CA GLU A 236 10.37 14.99 8.14
C GLU A 236 9.64 13.65 8.21
N ALA A 237 8.31 13.68 8.28
CA ALA A 237 7.49 12.48 8.32
C ALA A 237 6.22 12.64 7.47
N VAL A 238 5.72 11.53 6.93
CA VAL A 238 4.48 11.49 6.14
C VAL A 238 3.53 10.48 6.74
N VAL A 239 2.32 10.90 7.07
CA VAL A 239 1.24 9.99 7.46
C VAL A 239 0.42 9.63 6.22
N SER A 240 -0.03 8.40 6.10
CA SER A 240 -0.92 7.97 5.03
C SER A 240 -2.02 7.06 5.54
N PHE A 241 -3.14 7.05 4.84
CA PHE A 241 -4.29 6.21 5.14
C PHE A 241 -4.62 5.30 3.95
N SER A 242 -5.06 4.07 4.23
CA SER A 242 -5.61 3.16 3.21
C SER A 242 -7.04 2.78 3.59
N ASP A 243 -7.93 2.84 2.61
CA ASP A 243 -9.35 2.54 2.76
C ASP A 243 -9.65 1.09 2.38
N PRO A 244 -9.94 0.19 3.35
CA PRO A 244 -10.30 -1.18 3.04
C PRO A 244 -11.60 -1.30 2.24
N GLY A 245 -12.48 -0.30 2.28
CA GLY A 245 -13.71 -0.30 1.49
C GLY A 245 -13.51 -0.18 -0.02
N PHE A 246 -12.33 0.28 -0.44
CA PHE A 246 -11.89 0.26 -1.84
C PHE A 246 -10.83 -0.84 -2.08
N GLY A 247 -10.74 -1.82 -1.19
CA GLY A 247 -9.75 -2.91 -1.26
C GLY A 247 -8.31 -2.47 -0.93
N HIS A 248 -8.10 -1.24 -0.46
CA HIS A 248 -6.77 -0.71 -0.16
C HIS A 248 -6.34 -1.09 1.26
N CYS A 249 -5.37 -1.98 1.35
CA CYS A 249 -4.80 -2.48 2.62
C CYS A 249 -3.35 -2.02 2.83
N GLY A 250 -2.91 -0.98 2.12
CA GLY A 250 -1.58 -0.40 2.26
C GLY A 250 -0.43 -1.28 1.79
N CYS A 251 -0.65 -2.16 0.80
CA CYS A 251 0.41 -3.01 0.22
C CYS A 251 1.61 -2.19 -0.27
N VAL A 252 1.36 -1.08 -0.96
CA VAL A 252 2.39 -0.11 -1.39
C VAL A 252 3.16 0.44 -0.19
N TYR A 253 2.46 0.77 0.90
CA TYR A 253 3.07 1.35 2.10
C TYR A 253 3.89 0.32 2.88
N ALA A 254 3.44 -0.93 2.93
CA ALA A 254 4.21 -2.04 3.50
C ALA A 254 5.48 -2.32 2.69
N ALA A 255 5.41 -2.32 1.35
CA ALA A 255 6.58 -2.47 0.48
C ALA A 255 7.62 -1.36 0.68
N LEU A 256 7.17 -0.16 1.11
CA LEU A 256 8.03 0.98 1.44
C LEU A 256 8.43 1.04 2.92
N SER A 257 8.20 -0.03 3.68
CA SER A 257 8.51 -0.08 5.12
C SER A 257 7.85 1.03 5.94
N GLY A 258 6.65 1.49 5.56
CA GLY A 258 5.88 2.44 6.35
C GLY A 258 5.47 1.82 7.68
N ALA A 259 5.71 2.51 8.80
CA ALA A 259 5.30 2.04 10.11
C ALA A 259 3.77 1.95 10.19
N TYR A 260 3.22 0.74 10.28
CA TYR A 260 1.78 0.57 10.46
C TYR A 260 1.39 0.92 11.90
N ARG A 261 0.54 1.94 12.04
CA ARG A 261 0.12 2.55 13.32
C ARG A 261 -1.28 2.12 13.76
N GLY A 262 -1.86 1.11 13.10
CA GLY A 262 -3.18 0.58 13.41
C GLY A 262 -4.30 1.21 12.58
N ARG A 263 -5.52 1.20 13.12
CA ARG A 263 -6.73 1.69 12.46
C ARG A 263 -7.20 3.01 13.04
N THR A 264 -7.82 3.85 12.22
CA THR A 264 -8.61 4.98 12.73
C THR A 264 -9.81 4.46 13.51
N ARG A 265 -10.43 5.31 14.34
CA ARG A 265 -11.73 4.95 14.91
C ARG A 265 -12.78 4.93 13.79
N ALA A 266 -13.76 4.04 13.90
CA ALA A 266 -14.96 4.11 13.06
C ALA A 266 -15.65 5.47 13.31
N ARG A 267 -16.15 6.09 12.25
CA ARG A 267 -16.84 7.38 12.35
C ARG A 267 -18.20 7.30 11.69
N ASN A 268 -19.19 7.93 12.30
CA ASN A 268 -20.44 8.23 11.61
C ASN A 268 -20.20 9.47 10.76
N VAL A 269 -20.38 9.32 9.46
CA VAL A 269 -20.27 10.40 8.48
C VAL A 269 -21.64 10.68 7.88
N LEU A 270 -21.83 11.89 7.39
CA LEU A 270 -23.05 12.26 6.68
C LEU A 270 -22.80 12.24 5.18
N ARG A 271 -23.69 11.62 4.42
CA ARG A 271 -23.62 11.52 2.96
C ARG A 271 -24.85 12.08 2.29
N ILE A 272 -24.67 12.59 1.08
CA ILE A 272 -25.74 13.03 0.18
C ILE A 272 -25.33 12.67 -1.25
N ALA A 273 -26.23 12.07 -2.03
CA ALA A 273 -25.95 11.60 -3.39
C ALA A 273 -24.66 10.77 -3.52
N GLY A 274 -24.39 9.89 -2.53
CA GLY A 274 -23.17 9.09 -2.49
C GLY A 274 -21.89 9.86 -2.11
N GLU A 275 -21.93 11.17 -1.88
CA GLU A 275 -20.79 11.93 -1.41
C GLU A 275 -20.77 12.08 0.11
N THR A 276 -19.63 11.78 0.74
CA THR A 276 -19.41 12.16 2.15
C THR A 276 -19.17 13.66 2.28
N ILE A 277 -19.92 14.30 3.18
CA ILE A 277 -19.74 15.70 3.53
C ILE A 277 -18.81 15.81 4.73
N SER A 278 -17.83 16.71 4.65
CA SER A 278 -16.87 16.90 5.73
C SER A 278 -17.52 17.56 6.94
N GLU A 279 -17.09 17.19 8.15
CA GLU A 279 -17.55 17.83 9.38
C GLU A 279 -17.24 19.33 9.39
N ARG A 280 -16.16 19.75 8.73
CA ARG A 280 -15.81 21.18 8.57
C ARG A 280 -16.85 21.92 7.73
N THR A 281 -17.30 21.32 6.63
CA THR A 281 -18.37 21.88 5.78
C THR A 281 -19.66 22.06 6.60
N LEU A 282 -20.04 21.04 7.37
CA LEU A 282 -21.24 21.09 8.20
C LEU A 282 -21.11 22.09 9.35
N SER A 283 -19.94 22.20 9.99
CA SER A 283 -19.65 23.20 11.03
C SER A 283 -19.79 24.61 10.49
N LYS A 284 -19.24 24.89 9.30
CA LYS A 284 -19.35 26.20 8.65
C LYS A 284 -20.81 26.62 8.48
N ILE A 285 -21.65 25.69 8.00
CA ILE A 285 -23.08 25.93 7.82
C ILE A 285 -23.77 26.14 9.18
N ARG A 286 -23.52 25.27 10.16
CA ARG A 286 -24.13 25.34 11.51
C ARG A 286 -23.83 26.63 12.27
N ASN A 287 -22.65 27.19 12.05
CA ASN A 287 -22.11 28.33 12.79
C ASN A 287 -22.05 29.61 11.93
N LEU A 288 -22.60 29.60 10.72
CA LEU A 288 -22.62 30.73 9.78
C LEU A 288 -21.23 31.32 9.50
N GLU A 289 -20.20 30.46 9.50
CA GLU A 289 -18.82 30.90 9.27
C GLU A 289 -18.65 31.44 7.84
N THR A 290 -17.57 32.19 7.61
CA THR A 290 -17.23 32.69 6.27
C THR A 290 -17.18 31.56 5.23
N GLY A 291 -17.92 31.75 4.13
CA GLY A 291 -18.08 30.77 3.07
C GLY A 291 -19.16 29.71 3.31
N HIS A 292 -20.02 29.86 4.33
CA HIS A 292 -21.15 28.95 4.55
C HIS A 292 -22.13 28.95 3.37
N ALA A 293 -22.35 30.08 2.69
CA ALA A 293 -23.21 30.15 1.49
C ALA A 293 -22.74 29.19 0.39
N GLY A 294 -21.43 29.18 0.08
CA GLY A 294 -20.87 28.24 -0.89
C GLY A 294 -20.95 26.78 -0.44
N ALA A 295 -20.90 26.52 0.88
CA ALA A 295 -21.13 25.18 1.44
C ALA A 295 -22.60 24.75 1.32
N ILE A 296 -23.56 25.67 1.48
CA ILE A 296 -24.98 25.42 1.19
C ILE A 296 -25.16 25.10 -0.29
N ASP A 297 -24.61 25.93 -1.19
CA ASP A 297 -24.72 25.71 -2.63
C ASP A 297 -24.11 24.36 -3.05
N GLN A 298 -23.05 23.91 -2.36
CA GLN A 298 -22.50 22.57 -2.56
C GLN A 298 -23.53 21.48 -2.25
N LEU A 299 -24.19 21.54 -1.09
CA LEU A 299 -25.22 20.56 -0.72
C LEU A 299 -26.42 20.64 -1.67
N VAL A 300 -26.80 21.83 -2.12
CA VAL A 300 -27.90 22.02 -3.09
C VAL A 300 -27.57 21.38 -4.44
N ARG A 301 -26.34 21.55 -4.95
CA ARG A 301 -25.89 20.86 -6.17
C ARG A 301 -25.91 19.34 -6.06
N LEU A 302 -25.79 18.81 -4.84
CA LEU A 302 -25.87 17.38 -4.54
C LEU A 302 -27.31 16.90 -4.30
N GLY A 303 -28.31 17.75 -4.55
CA GLY A 303 -29.74 17.39 -4.46
C GLY A 303 -30.44 17.82 -3.17
N ALA A 304 -29.78 18.58 -2.28
CA ALA A 304 -30.49 19.17 -1.15
C ALA A 304 -31.41 20.32 -1.61
N ARG A 305 -32.55 20.52 -0.94
CA ARG A 305 -33.32 21.75 -1.12
C ARG A 305 -32.53 22.95 -0.64
N ARG A 306 -32.72 24.12 -1.25
CA ARG A 306 -32.20 25.38 -0.71
C ARG A 306 -32.89 25.72 0.63
N PRO A 307 -32.21 26.36 1.60
CA PRO A 307 -32.87 26.88 2.79
C PRO A 307 -33.99 27.87 2.41
N ALA A 308 -35.12 27.81 3.10
CA ALA A 308 -36.22 28.75 2.89
C ALA A 308 -35.87 30.13 3.45
N THR A 309 -36.58 31.17 2.99
CA THR A 309 -36.43 32.52 3.54
C THR A 309 -36.70 32.52 5.04
N GLY A 310 -35.74 33.02 5.84
CA GLY A 310 -35.83 33.05 7.30
C GLY A 310 -35.49 31.73 8.01
N GLU A 311 -35.22 30.65 7.28
CA GLU A 311 -34.82 29.38 7.87
C GLU A 311 -33.35 29.41 8.29
N HIS A 312 -33.07 29.16 9.57
CA HIS A 312 -31.70 29.10 10.05
C HIS A 312 -30.97 27.86 9.48
N PRO A 313 -29.75 27.99 8.91
CA PRO A 313 -29.03 26.87 8.28
C PRO A 313 -28.78 25.64 9.15
N ARG A 314 -28.71 25.80 10.48
CA ARG A 314 -28.70 24.68 11.42
C ARG A 314 -29.99 23.85 11.37
N ALA A 315 -31.14 24.51 11.45
CA ALA A 315 -32.45 23.84 11.37
C ALA A 315 -32.63 23.17 9.99
N TRP A 316 -32.21 23.85 8.93
CA TRP A 316 -32.18 23.28 7.57
C TRP A 316 -31.39 21.97 7.50
N LEU A 317 -30.17 21.92 8.06
CA LEU A 317 -29.39 20.68 8.11
C LEU A 317 -30.08 19.56 8.90
N ASP A 318 -30.75 19.90 10.00
CA ASP A 318 -31.45 18.92 10.81
C ASP A 318 -32.69 18.37 10.08
N THR A 319 -33.41 19.20 9.33
CA THR A 319 -34.47 18.73 8.41
C THR A 319 -33.93 17.81 7.32
N LEU A 320 -32.78 18.13 6.71
CA LEU A 320 -32.18 17.26 5.70
C LEU A 320 -31.80 15.89 6.26
N LYS A 321 -31.33 15.82 7.51
CA LYS A 321 -31.07 14.54 8.20
C LYS A 321 -32.35 13.78 8.50
N ALA A 322 -33.35 14.47 9.05
CA ALA A 322 -34.64 13.86 9.41
C ALA A 322 -35.34 13.25 8.19
N ASN A 323 -35.23 13.90 7.03
CA ASN A 323 -35.82 13.43 5.79
C ASN A 323 -34.92 12.43 5.02
N GLY A 324 -33.80 12.00 5.58
CA GLY A 324 -32.88 11.04 4.95
C GLY A 324 -32.06 11.57 3.77
N VAL A 325 -32.23 12.84 3.37
CA VAL A 325 -31.45 13.47 2.29
C VAL A 325 -29.96 13.55 2.68
N LEU A 326 -29.69 13.91 3.94
CA LEU A 326 -28.36 13.86 4.52
C LEU A 326 -28.25 12.64 5.43
N ALA A 327 -28.01 11.49 4.83
CA ALA A 327 -28.03 10.20 5.49
C ALA A 327 -26.77 9.96 6.34
N ALA A 328 -26.95 9.44 7.56
CA ALA A 328 -25.86 8.97 8.39
C ALA A 328 -25.37 7.61 7.89
N GLN A 329 -24.07 7.48 7.69
CA GLN A 329 -23.43 6.23 7.34
C GLN A 329 -22.21 5.98 8.22
N ARG A 330 -22.04 4.74 8.66
CA ARG A 330 -20.82 4.32 9.34
C ARG A 330 -19.68 4.16 8.33
N GLN A 331 -18.64 4.97 8.46
CA GLN A 331 -17.42 4.84 7.67
C GLN A 331 -16.50 3.81 8.33
N SER A 332 -16.03 2.86 7.51
CA SER A 332 -15.07 1.85 7.95
C SER A 332 -13.76 2.50 8.42
N PRO A 333 -13.14 1.94 9.48
CA PRO A 333 -11.81 2.33 9.91
C PRO A 333 -10.78 2.28 8.76
N LEU A 334 -9.95 3.32 8.65
CA LEU A 334 -8.84 3.35 7.71
C LEU A 334 -7.59 2.77 8.36
N PHE A 335 -6.76 2.07 7.59
CA PHE A 335 -5.43 1.67 8.02
C PHE A 335 -4.50 2.88 8.00
N THR A 336 -3.67 3.05 9.03
CA THR A 336 -2.80 4.21 9.19
C THR A 336 -1.33 3.81 9.11
N TYR A 337 -0.55 4.52 8.29
CA TYR A 337 0.86 4.29 8.06
C TYR A 337 1.66 5.57 8.27
N CYS A 338 2.90 5.44 8.72
CA CYS A 338 3.83 6.55 8.90
C CYS A 338 5.16 6.28 8.22
N PHE A 339 5.65 7.23 7.43
CA PHE A 339 6.96 7.20 6.80
C PHE A 339 7.89 8.16 7.52
N GLU A 340 8.90 7.62 8.19
CA GLU A 340 9.89 8.37 8.95
C GLU A 340 11.09 8.69 8.04
N LEU A 341 11.02 9.84 7.36
CA LEU A 341 11.93 10.17 6.25
C LEU A 341 13.31 10.64 6.72
N THR A 342 13.47 10.99 8.00
CA THR A 342 14.74 11.42 8.60
C THR A 342 15.12 10.55 9.79
N ARG A 343 16.39 10.58 10.20
CA ARG A 343 16.85 9.91 11.43
C ARG A 343 16.07 10.40 12.64
N ARG A 344 15.82 11.71 12.73
CA ARG A 344 15.03 12.33 13.81
C ARG A 344 13.60 11.81 13.83
N ALA A 345 12.95 11.70 12.66
CA ALA A 345 11.61 11.11 12.57
C ALA A 345 11.59 9.65 13.04
N ARG A 346 12.61 8.85 12.68
CA ARG A 346 12.73 7.45 13.14
C ARG A 346 12.89 7.37 14.66
N THR A 347 13.76 8.20 15.24
CA THR A 347 13.92 8.28 16.70
C THR A 347 12.62 8.70 17.39
N ALA A 348 11.94 9.74 16.89
CA ALA A 348 10.65 10.16 17.44
C ALA A 348 9.57 9.05 17.34
N GLY A 349 9.58 8.28 16.25
CA GLY A 349 8.65 7.19 15.99
C GLY A 349 8.90 5.90 16.77
N GLN A 350 10.05 5.74 17.44
CA GLN A 350 10.40 4.54 18.22
C GLN A 350 9.49 4.33 19.44
N SER A 351 8.99 5.41 20.05
CA SER A 351 8.05 5.36 21.17
C SER A 351 6.63 4.98 20.76
N LEU A 352 6.35 4.91 19.46
CA LEU A 352 5.03 4.60 18.91
C LEU A 352 4.96 3.14 18.43
N PRO A 353 3.80 2.48 18.54
CA PRO A 353 3.64 1.08 18.16
C PRO A 353 3.85 0.88 16.66
N ARG A 354 4.64 -0.13 16.30
CA ARG A 354 4.83 -0.58 14.91
C ARG A 354 4.23 -1.98 14.77
N LEU A 355 2.98 -2.03 14.31
CA LEU A 355 2.18 -3.25 14.29
C LEU A 355 2.47 -4.10 13.04
N ALA A 356 2.11 -5.38 13.10
CA ALA A 356 2.12 -6.25 11.93
C ALA A 356 1.14 -5.75 10.86
N TYR A 357 1.56 -5.74 9.59
CA TYR A 357 0.73 -5.27 8.49
C TYR A 357 -0.56 -6.08 8.36
N PRO A 358 -1.68 -5.44 8.00
CA PRO A 358 -2.93 -6.15 7.77
C PRO A 358 -2.79 -7.11 6.58
N ARG A 359 -3.27 -8.35 6.76
CA ARG A 359 -3.47 -9.27 5.63
C ARG A 359 -4.65 -8.78 4.80
N ARG A 360 -4.45 -8.67 3.49
CA ARG A 360 -5.45 -8.10 2.56
C ARG A 360 -6.75 -8.91 2.54
N SER A 361 -6.65 -10.25 2.54
CA SER A 361 -7.79 -11.17 2.64
C SER A 361 -8.64 -10.88 3.88
N ASP A 362 -8.00 -10.81 5.05
CA ASP A 362 -8.66 -10.62 6.34
C ASP A 362 -9.32 -9.23 6.41
N ALA A 363 -8.66 -8.21 5.86
CA ALA A 363 -9.17 -6.85 5.82
C ALA A 363 -10.40 -6.71 4.90
N ILE A 364 -10.37 -7.35 3.74
CA ILE A 364 -11.49 -7.36 2.79
C ILE A 364 -12.65 -8.19 3.35
N ALA A 365 -12.37 -9.37 3.90
CA ALA A 365 -13.38 -10.22 4.54
C ALA A 365 -14.07 -9.48 5.70
N GLN A 366 -13.30 -8.79 6.56
CA GLN A 366 -13.87 -7.96 7.63
C GLN A 366 -14.72 -6.80 7.12
N TYR A 367 -14.41 -6.25 5.93
CA TYR A 367 -15.23 -5.22 5.32
C TYR A 367 -16.52 -5.79 4.74
N LEU A 368 -16.43 -6.86 3.94
CA LEU A 368 -17.59 -7.50 3.29
C LEU A 368 -18.54 -8.18 4.28
N LEU A 369 -18.02 -8.72 5.38
CA LEU A 369 -18.77 -9.41 6.43
C LEU A 369 -19.16 -8.49 7.59
N ALA A 370 -18.70 -7.24 7.60
CA ALA A 370 -19.28 -6.26 8.51
C ALA A 370 -20.76 -6.13 8.12
N PRO A 371 -21.70 -6.04 9.09
CA PRO A 371 -23.09 -5.81 8.77
C PRO A 371 -23.21 -4.48 8.03
N HIS A 372 -23.19 -4.54 6.70
CA HIS A 372 -23.66 -3.48 5.85
C HIS A 372 -25.14 -3.38 6.17
N GLN A 373 -25.52 -2.43 7.03
CA GLN A 373 -26.91 -2.02 7.08
C GLN A 373 -27.28 -1.61 5.67
N SER A 374 -28.22 -2.39 5.15
CA SER A 374 -28.56 -2.57 3.76
C SER A 374 -28.77 -1.24 3.07
N HIS A 375 -28.28 -1.14 1.83
CA HIS A 375 -28.93 -0.29 0.85
C HIS A 375 -30.41 -0.69 0.80
N ARG A 376 -31.29 0.19 1.31
CA ARG A 376 -32.69 0.28 0.93
C ARG A 376 -32.90 1.68 0.39
#